data_AF-A0A7X0QQP6-F1
#
_entry.id   AF-A0A7X0QQP6-F1
#
_cell.length_a   1.000
_cell.length_b   1.000
_cell.length_c   1.000
_cell.angle_alpha   90.00
_cell.angle_beta   90.00
_cell.angle_gamma   90.00
#
_symmetry.space_group_name_H-M   'P 1'
#
loop_
_entity.id
_entity.type
_entity.pdbx_description
1 polymer ?
#
loop_
_entity_poly.entity_id
_entity_poly.type
_entity_poly.pdbx_seq_one_letter_code
_entity_poly.pdbx_strand_id
1 'polypeptide(L)'
;MFGIFSRTKAKPPSGSEMSENGLRLVADAIAKNAIQLEQGRIYPDIYVHADEPDGGLRITYLMFSSSVQNQLIARSAFCLSRAQQGIPIWQIDCAVLAQYRGEGFGTAIATKSLAEFVGGMSKHSENGFVVEAVVDDEKNEAALQIARNLIGGEEVLFDKSKGVNVHSFIRKFAA
;
A
#
# COMPACT_ATOMS: atom_id res chain seq x y z
N MET A 1 -29.44 3.72 40.78
CA MET A 1 -29.66 3.09 39.46
C MET A 1 -28.52 3.57 38.57
N PHE A 2 -27.41 2.82 38.51
CA PHE A 2 -26.21 3.23 37.76
C PHE A 2 -26.26 2.57 36.37
N GLY A 3 -26.43 3.39 35.33
CA GLY A 3 -26.43 2.94 33.95
C GLY A 3 -25.04 2.48 33.52
N ILE A 4 -24.93 1.21 33.13
CA ILE A 4 -23.74 0.65 32.50
C ILE A 4 -23.72 1.18 31.07
N PHE A 5 -22.88 2.18 30.80
CA PHE A 5 -22.54 2.56 29.43
C PHE A 5 -21.71 1.43 28.82
N SER A 6 -22.34 0.64 27.95
CA SER A 6 -21.65 -0.27 27.06
C SER A 6 -20.72 0.53 26.17
N ARG A 7 -19.40 0.47 26.42
CA ARG A 7 -18.40 0.92 25.45
C ARG A 7 -18.49 -0.03 24.27
N THR A 8 -19.21 0.36 23.22
CA THR A 8 -19.08 -0.27 21.90
C THR A 8 -17.59 -0.20 21.53
N LYS A 9 -16.93 -1.36 21.44
CA LYS A 9 -15.57 -1.43 20.90
C LYS A 9 -15.62 -0.86 19.50
N ALA A 10 -14.84 0.19 19.24
CA ALA A 10 -14.75 0.77 17.90
C ALA A 10 -14.37 -0.32 16.89
N LYS A 11 -15.04 -0.35 15.74
CA LYS A 11 -14.67 -1.24 14.64
C LYS A 11 -13.22 -0.94 14.24
N PRO A 12 -12.34 -1.96 14.06
CA PRO A 12 -11.01 -1.72 13.53
C PRO A 12 -11.11 -1.06 12.15
N PRO A 13 -10.16 -0.17 11.79
CA PRO A 13 -10.18 0.48 10.49
C PRO A 13 -10.04 -0.55 9.36
N SER A 14 -10.74 -0.29 8.26
CA SER A 14 -10.60 -1.02 7.00
C SER A 14 -9.25 -0.74 6.34
N GLY A 15 -8.85 -1.59 5.40
CA GLY A 15 -7.62 -1.40 4.63
C GLY A 15 -7.60 -0.08 3.86
N SER A 16 -8.75 0.39 3.36
CA SER A 16 -8.87 1.68 2.67
C SER A 16 -8.64 2.86 3.62
N GLU A 17 -9.25 2.85 4.81
CA GLU A 17 -9.04 3.88 5.85
C GLU A 17 -7.57 3.93 6.29
N MET A 18 -6.92 2.77 6.44
CA MET A 18 -5.49 2.70 6.76
C MET A 18 -4.61 3.29 5.64
N SER A 19 -4.92 2.95 4.38
CA SER A 19 -4.18 3.44 3.21
C SER A 19 -4.33 4.95 3.04
N GLU A 20 -5.55 5.48 3.20
CA GLU A 20 -5.84 6.92 3.15
C GLU A 20 -5.15 7.69 4.29
N ASN A 21 -5.22 7.16 5.52
CA ASN A 21 -4.52 7.77 6.65
C ASN A 21 -3.02 7.82 6.39
N GLY A 22 -2.46 6.77 5.80
CA GLY A 22 -1.07 6.72 5.46
C GLY A 22 -0.65 7.76 4.39
N LEU A 23 -1.51 8.08 3.42
CA LEU A 23 -1.28 9.18 2.46
C LEU A 23 -1.21 10.53 3.16
N ARG A 24 -2.10 10.76 4.12
CA ARG A 24 -2.09 11.98 4.93
C ARG A 24 -0.82 12.09 5.77
N LEU A 25 -0.44 11.01 6.46
CA LEU A 25 0.73 11.01 7.34
C LEU A 25 2.04 11.28 6.58
N VAL A 26 2.21 10.70 5.39
CA VAL A 26 3.41 10.96 4.59
C VAL A 26 3.40 12.38 4.01
N ALA A 27 2.24 12.93 3.63
CA ALA A 27 2.12 14.32 3.23
C ALA A 27 2.53 15.29 4.37
N ASP A 28 2.06 15.03 5.59
CA ASP A 28 2.42 15.81 6.77
C ASP A 28 3.93 15.73 7.09
N ALA A 29 4.53 14.54 6.91
CA ALA A 29 5.96 14.35 7.11
C ALA A 29 6.80 15.13 6.08
N ILE A 30 6.37 15.16 4.81
CA ILE A 30 7.01 15.96 3.75
C ILE A 30 6.91 17.45 4.08
N ALA A 31 5.73 17.93 4.46
CA ALA A 31 5.51 19.34 4.81
C ALA A 31 6.39 19.81 5.99
N LYS A 32 6.74 18.89 6.89
CA LYS A 32 7.63 19.12 8.05
C LYS A 32 9.11 18.87 7.76
N ASN A 33 9.47 18.51 6.52
CA ASN A 33 10.81 18.04 6.15
C ASN A 33 11.32 16.90 7.05
N ALA A 34 10.41 16.04 7.52
CA ALA A 34 10.72 14.96 8.46
C ALA A 34 11.20 13.67 7.75
N ILE A 35 11.04 13.60 6.43
CA ILE A 35 11.49 12.49 5.60
C ILE A 35 12.26 13.01 4.39
N GLN A 36 13.21 12.21 3.91
CA GLN A 36 13.94 12.46 2.68
C GLN A 36 13.34 11.64 1.55
N LEU A 37 13.21 12.27 0.38
CA LEU A 37 12.70 11.64 -0.82
C LEU A 37 13.83 11.46 -1.83
N GLU A 38 13.88 10.29 -2.45
CA GLU A 38 14.71 10.02 -3.61
C GLU A 38 13.84 9.92 -4.86
N GLN A 39 14.35 10.33 -6.02
CA GLN A 39 13.63 10.17 -7.28
C GLN A 39 13.67 8.71 -7.74
N GLY A 40 12.59 8.21 -8.32
CA GLY A 40 12.52 6.88 -8.92
C GLY A 40 13.58 6.69 -10.01
N ARG A 41 14.12 5.48 -10.11
CA ARG A 41 15.22 5.15 -11.04
C ARG A 41 14.68 4.69 -12.40
N ILE A 42 13.57 3.98 -12.42
CA ILE A 42 12.86 3.51 -13.62
C ILE A 42 11.83 4.56 -14.06
N TYR A 43 11.12 5.15 -13.10
CA TYR A 43 10.08 6.15 -13.31
C TYR A 43 10.44 7.45 -12.57
N PRO A 44 11.06 8.42 -13.26
CA PRO A 44 11.54 9.65 -12.63
C PRO A 44 10.40 10.58 -12.17
N ASP A 45 9.15 10.28 -12.49
CA ASP A 45 7.98 11.06 -12.08
C ASP A 45 7.33 10.59 -10.77
N ILE A 46 7.93 9.56 -10.12
CA ILE A 46 7.60 9.17 -8.75
C ILE A 46 8.83 9.31 -7.85
N TYR A 47 8.57 9.41 -6.55
CA TYR A 47 9.59 9.52 -5.51
C TYR A 47 9.46 8.36 -4.55
N VAL A 48 10.54 8.04 -3.83
CA VAL A 48 10.60 6.94 -2.86
C VAL A 48 11.17 7.41 -1.53
N HIS A 49 10.66 6.82 -0.46
CA HIS A 49 11.18 6.93 0.90
C HIS A 49 11.20 5.54 1.53
N ALA A 50 12.29 5.20 2.22
CA ALA A 50 12.41 3.97 2.99
C ALA A 50 12.50 4.28 4.49
N ASP A 51 11.76 3.53 5.30
CA ASP A 51 11.80 3.63 6.76
C ASP A 51 11.47 2.29 7.44
N GLU A 52 11.54 2.26 8.78
CA GLU A 52 11.32 1.06 9.59
C GLU A 52 10.31 1.31 10.73
N PRO A 53 9.02 1.57 10.42
CA PRO A 53 7.99 1.67 11.45
C PRO A 53 7.90 0.36 12.22
N ASP A 54 7.95 0.43 13.55
CA ASP A 54 7.89 -0.72 14.47
C ASP A 54 8.90 -1.84 14.14
N GLY A 55 10.04 -1.48 13.53
CA GLY A 55 11.12 -2.41 13.16
C GLY A 55 10.88 -3.21 11.86
N GLY A 56 9.80 -2.95 11.13
CA GLY A 56 9.52 -3.56 9.84
C GLY A 56 9.87 -2.65 8.68
N LEU A 57 10.69 -3.12 7.74
CA LEU A 57 11.07 -2.33 6.56
C LEU A 57 9.84 -1.96 5.72
N ARG A 58 9.72 -0.67 5.41
CA ARG A 58 8.69 -0.11 4.55
C ARG A 58 9.32 0.76 3.48
N ILE A 59 8.89 0.55 2.23
CA ILE A 59 9.26 1.36 1.07
C ILE A 59 8.00 2.05 0.56
N THR A 60 7.97 3.39 0.63
CA THR A 60 6.83 4.22 0.23
C THR A 60 7.15 4.98 -1.04
N TYR A 61 6.35 4.78 -2.08
CA TYR A 61 6.40 5.51 -3.35
C TYR A 61 5.31 6.58 -3.40
N LEU A 62 5.65 7.71 -4.01
CA LEU A 62 4.88 8.96 -3.96
C LEU A 62 4.74 9.56 -5.36
N MET A 63 3.56 10.08 -5.66
CA MET A 63 3.26 10.81 -6.89
C MET A 63 2.73 12.20 -6.55
N PHE A 64 3.34 13.22 -7.13
CA PHE A 64 2.92 14.61 -6.99
C PHE A 64 2.09 15.08 -8.18
N SER A 65 1.23 16.07 -7.95
CA SER A 65 0.47 16.72 -9.01
C SER A 65 1.41 17.43 -9.98
N SER A 66 1.13 17.30 -11.27
CA SER A 66 1.79 18.07 -12.33
C SER A 66 1.27 19.51 -12.44
N SER A 67 0.10 19.81 -11.86
CA SER A 67 -0.58 21.11 -11.95
C SER A 67 -0.55 21.91 -10.66
N VAL A 68 -0.43 21.26 -9.49
CA VAL A 68 -0.38 21.90 -8.18
C VAL A 68 0.96 21.62 -7.53
N GLN A 69 1.77 22.67 -7.37
CA GLN A 69 3.11 22.57 -6.81
C GLN A 69 3.10 21.92 -5.43
N ASN A 70 3.98 20.94 -5.21
CA ASN A 70 4.17 20.21 -3.95
C ASN A 70 2.93 19.47 -3.42
N GLN A 71 1.89 19.27 -4.26
CA GLN A 71 0.72 18.50 -3.85
C GLN A 71 0.98 17.01 -4.05
N LEU A 72 1.07 16.25 -2.96
CA LEU A 72 1.04 14.80 -3.02
C LEU A 72 -0.37 14.33 -3.40
N ILE A 73 -0.49 13.52 -4.46
CA ILE A 73 -1.79 13.06 -4.98
C ILE A 73 -2.00 11.56 -4.83
N ALA A 74 -0.94 10.76 -4.80
CA ALA A 74 -1.05 9.32 -4.63
C ALA A 74 0.18 8.74 -3.92
N ARG A 75 -0.03 7.61 -3.25
CA ARG A 75 1.04 6.79 -2.68
C ARG A 75 0.83 5.32 -3.01
N SER A 76 1.91 4.57 -2.95
CA SER A 76 1.89 3.12 -2.79
C SER A 76 3.00 2.70 -1.83
N ALA A 77 2.71 1.82 -0.87
CA ALA A 77 3.69 1.37 0.10
C ALA A 77 3.86 -0.15 0.05
N PHE A 78 5.10 -0.60 0.24
CA PHE A 78 5.48 -2.00 0.38
C PHE A 78 6.01 -2.20 1.80
N CYS A 79 5.31 -2.98 2.61
CA CYS A 79 5.70 -3.30 3.97
C CYS A 79 6.15 -4.76 4.04
N LEU A 80 7.32 -5.01 4.62
CA LEU A 80 7.74 -6.37 4.90
C LEU A 80 6.81 -6.96 5.96
N SER A 81 5.97 -7.91 5.56
CA SER A 81 4.92 -8.48 6.41
C SER A 81 5.44 -9.69 7.18
N ARG A 82 6.04 -10.64 6.46
CA ARG A 82 6.54 -11.90 7.01
C ARG A 82 7.57 -12.52 6.08
N ALA A 83 8.22 -13.59 6.54
CA ALA A 83 8.98 -14.48 5.68
C ALA A 83 8.44 -15.91 5.82
N GLN A 84 8.29 -16.62 4.70
CA GLN A 84 7.85 -18.01 4.68
C GLN A 84 8.91 -18.83 3.95
N GLN A 85 9.48 -19.83 4.64
CA GLN A 85 10.56 -20.67 4.10
C GLN A 85 11.75 -19.85 3.55
N GLY A 86 12.09 -18.73 4.21
CA GLY A 86 13.17 -17.83 3.79
C GLY A 86 12.82 -16.88 2.64
N ILE A 87 11.61 -16.94 2.08
CA ILE A 87 11.14 -16.02 1.03
C ILE A 87 10.40 -14.86 1.70
N PRO A 88 10.84 -13.60 1.54
CA PRO A 88 10.17 -12.44 2.10
C PRO A 88 8.84 -12.17 1.37
N ILE A 89 7.80 -11.87 2.15
CA ILE A 89 6.45 -11.53 1.69
C ILE A 89 6.18 -10.07 2.05
N TRP A 90 5.92 -9.29 1.02
CA TRP A 90 5.68 -7.86 1.10
C TRP A 90 4.21 -7.56 0.87
N GLN A 91 3.60 -6.80 1.76
CA GLN A 91 2.26 -6.29 1.56
C GLN A 91 2.31 -4.98 0.80
N ILE A 92 1.48 -4.85 -0.24
CA ILE A 92 1.30 -3.63 -1.00
C ILE A 92 -0.04 -2.97 -0.68
N ASP A 93 -0.01 -1.66 -0.42
CA ASP A 93 -1.19 -0.80 -0.41
C ASP A 93 -1.03 0.40 -1.35
N CYS A 94 -2.16 1.04 -1.69
CA CYS A 94 -2.16 2.29 -2.43
C CYS A 94 -3.31 3.20 -2.00
N ALA A 95 -3.10 4.50 -2.12
CA ALA A 95 -4.13 5.50 -1.86
C ALA A 95 -3.99 6.69 -2.81
N VAL A 96 -5.12 7.29 -3.16
CA VAL A 96 -5.22 8.49 -3.99
C VAL A 96 -6.03 9.53 -3.25
N LEU A 97 -5.55 10.77 -3.26
CA LEU A 97 -6.24 11.92 -2.70
C LEU A 97 -7.62 12.05 -3.35
N ALA A 98 -8.67 12.23 -2.54
CA ALA A 98 -10.07 12.05 -2.95
C ALA A 98 -10.44 12.82 -4.23
N GLN A 99 -9.99 14.07 -4.35
CA GLN A 99 -10.26 14.94 -5.49
C GLN A 99 -9.56 14.54 -6.80
N TYR A 100 -8.62 13.59 -6.77
CA TYR A 100 -7.89 13.05 -7.93
C TYR A 100 -8.31 11.60 -8.26
N ARG A 101 -9.36 11.07 -7.63
CA ARG A 101 -9.85 9.71 -7.90
C ARG A 101 -10.59 9.64 -9.24
N GLY A 102 -10.60 8.47 -9.86
CA GLY A 102 -11.24 8.25 -11.17
C GLY A 102 -10.38 8.68 -12.37
N GLU A 103 -9.20 9.27 -12.12
CA GLU A 103 -8.29 9.76 -13.16
C GLU A 103 -7.13 8.79 -13.48
N GLY A 104 -7.19 7.56 -12.95
CA GLY A 104 -6.18 6.52 -13.20
C GLY A 104 -4.90 6.61 -12.34
N PHE A 105 -4.76 7.61 -11.47
CA PHE A 105 -3.57 7.76 -10.61
C PHE A 105 -3.30 6.57 -9.69
N GLY A 106 -4.35 5.87 -9.22
CA GLY A 106 -4.19 4.66 -8.39
C GLY A 106 -3.48 3.54 -9.14
N THR A 107 -3.94 3.23 -10.36
CA THR A 107 -3.28 2.27 -11.26
C THR A 107 -1.87 2.72 -11.60
N ALA A 108 -1.68 4.02 -11.88
CA ALA A 108 -0.39 4.57 -12.26
C ALA A 108 0.64 4.44 -11.13
N ILE A 109 0.34 4.86 -9.91
CA ILE A 109 1.27 4.75 -8.79
C ILE A 109 1.56 3.29 -8.46
N ALA A 110 0.55 2.42 -8.43
CA ALA A 110 0.72 1.02 -8.07
C ALA A 110 1.56 0.24 -9.11
N THR A 111 1.38 0.53 -10.40
CA THR A 111 2.15 -0.10 -11.48
C THR A 111 3.61 0.35 -11.46
N LYS A 112 3.84 1.67 -11.34
CA LYS A 112 5.19 2.24 -11.32
C LYS A 112 5.95 1.83 -10.07
N SER A 113 5.29 1.86 -8.91
CA SER A 113 5.88 1.47 -7.63
C SER A 113 6.27 0.00 -7.62
N LEU A 114 5.43 -0.90 -8.16
CA LEU A 114 5.79 -2.31 -8.29
C LEU A 114 7.01 -2.52 -9.18
N ALA A 115 7.09 -1.82 -10.30
CA ALA A 115 8.23 -1.94 -11.20
C ALA A 115 9.54 -1.43 -10.56
N GLU A 116 9.52 -0.27 -9.88
CA GLU A 116 10.66 0.21 -9.08
C GLU A 116 11.04 -0.79 -7.99
N PHE A 117 10.06 -1.27 -7.24
CA PHE A 117 10.25 -2.20 -6.14
C PHE A 117 10.89 -3.50 -6.64
N VAL A 118 10.37 -4.09 -7.71
CA VAL A 118 10.94 -5.29 -8.32
C VAL A 118 12.36 -5.04 -8.82
N GLY A 119 12.59 -3.93 -9.54
CA GLY A 119 13.91 -3.58 -10.04
C GLY A 119 14.96 -3.35 -8.94
N GLY A 120 14.54 -2.79 -7.80
CA GLY A 120 15.37 -2.62 -6.61
C GLY A 120 15.62 -3.92 -5.84
N MET A 121 14.60 -4.78 -5.72
CA MET A 121 14.64 -5.98 -4.88
C MET A 121 15.26 -7.19 -5.56
N SER A 122 15.11 -7.37 -6.87
CA SER A 122 15.62 -8.57 -7.57
C SER A 122 17.13 -8.77 -7.37
N LYS A 123 17.90 -7.68 -7.23
CA LYS A 123 19.36 -7.76 -6.97
C LYS A 123 19.73 -8.22 -5.56
N HIS A 124 18.77 -8.22 -4.63
CA HIS A 124 18.98 -8.46 -3.20
C HIS A 124 18.24 -9.71 -2.71
N SER A 125 17.66 -10.51 -3.61
CA SER A 125 16.76 -11.59 -3.25
C SER A 125 17.13 -12.89 -3.94
N GLU A 126 18.01 -13.68 -3.30
CA GLU A 126 18.55 -14.93 -3.84
C GLU A 126 17.46 -15.96 -4.19
N ASN A 127 16.39 -16.01 -3.38
CA ASN A 127 15.26 -16.94 -3.57
C ASN A 127 14.02 -16.26 -4.15
N GLY A 128 14.15 -15.00 -4.60
CA GLY A 128 13.03 -14.15 -4.97
C GLY A 128 12.18 -13.74 -3.77
N PHE A 129 11.07 -13.06 -4.06
CA PHE A 129 10.16 -12.51 -3.05
C PHE A 129 8.70 -12.61 -3.51
N VAL A 130 7.78 -12.36 -2.59
CA VAL A 130 6.34 -12.35 -2.85
C VAL A 130 5.79 -10.96 -2.58
N VAL A 131 4.86 -10.53 -3.43
CA VAL A 131 4.03 -9.36 -3.17
C VAL A 131 2.59 -9.83 -2.97
N GLU A 132 1.96 -9.35 -1.91
CA GLU A 132 0.61 -9.66 -1.48
C GLU A 132 -0.22 -8.37 -1.40
N ALA A 133 -1.38 -8.33 -2.03
CA ALA A 133 -2.38 -7.28 -1.84
C ALA A 133 -3.61 -7.86 -1.15
N VAL A 134 -4.18 -7.13 -0.19
CA VAL A 134 -5.34 -7.57 0.58
C VAL A 134 -6.40 -6.48 0.54
N VAL A 135 -7.62 -6.83 0.14
CA VAL A 135 -8.78 -5.93 0.13
C VAL A 135 -9.87 -6.52 1.02
N ASP A 136 -10.19 -5.84 2.13
CA ASP A 136 -11.15 -6.28 3.15
C ASP A 136 -12.52 -5.59 3.05
N ASP A 137 -12.77 -4.87 1.97
CA ASP A 137 -14.07 -4.30 1.60
C ASP A 137 -14.42 -4.68 0.16
N GLU A 138 -15.37 -5.61 0.01
CA GLU A 138 -15.86 -6.07 -1.30
C GLU A 138 -16.43 -4.93 -2.15
N LYS A 139 -16.85 -3.82 -1.55
CA LYS A 139 -17.39 -2.66 -2.28
C LYS A 139 -16.29 -1.75 -2.84
N ASN A 140 -15.03 -2.00 -2.50
CA ASN A 140 -13.90 -1.22 -3.00
C ASN A 140 -13.44 -1.75 -4.36
N GLU A 141 -14.31 -1.62 -5.37
CA GLU A 141 -14.08 -2.10 -6.74
C GLU A 141 -12.81 -1.51 -7.36
N ALA A 142 -12.46 -0.27 -7.02
CA ALA A 142 -11.24 0.36 -7.51
C ALA A 142 -9.99 -0.39 -7.02
N ALA A 143 -9.92 -0.71 -5.72
CA ALA A 143 -8.79 -1.47 -5.16
C ALA A 143 -8.77 -2.90 -5.69
N LEU A 144 -9.93 -3.58 -5.79
CA LEU A 144 -10.03 -4.91 -6.38
C LEU A 144 -9.52 -4.93 -7.82
N GLN A 145 -9.93 -3.96 -8.64
CA GLN A 145 -9.49 -3.86 -10.03
C GLN A 145 -7.98 -3.61 -10.16
N ILE A 146 -7.42 -2.75 -9.31
CA ILE A 146 -5.96 -2.51 -9.27
C ILE A 146 -5.25 -3.80 -8.88
N ALA A 147 -5.67 -4.48 -7.81
CA ALA A 147 -5.01 -5.69 -7.33
C ALA A 147 -5.09 -6.85 -8.34
N ARG A 148 -6.24 -7.05 -9.00
CA ARG A 148 -6.41 -8.02 -10.09
C ARG A 148 -5.44 -7.79 -11.23
N ASN A 149 -5.29 -6.54 -11.67
CA ASN A 149 -4.44 -6.19 -12.80
C ASN A 149 -2.95 -6.22 -12.45
N LEU A 150 -2.61 -5.82 -11.22
CA LEU A 150 -1.23 -5.66 -10.79
C LEU A 150 -0.60 -6.99 -10.35
N ILE A 151 -1.34 -7.76 -9.55
CA ILE A 151 -0.86 -8.97 -8.88
C ILE A 151 -1.47 -10.22 -9.50
N GLY A 152 -2.79 -10.21 -9.73
CA GLY A 152 -3.53 -11.40 -10.18
C GLY A 152 -3.68 -12.46 -9.08
N GLY A 153 -4.10 -13.67 -9.45
CA GLY A 153 -4.18 -14.80 -8.51
C GLY A 153 -5.11 -14.57 -7.32
N GLU A 154 -6.32 -14.07 -7.59
CA GLU A 154 -7.31 -13.75 -6.55
C GLU A 154 -7.79 -14.98 -5.79
N GLU A 155 -7.70 -14.92 -4.47
CA GLU A 155 -8.31 -15.86 -3.53
C GLU A 155 -9.24 -15.11 -2.57
N VAL A 156 -10.47 -15.58 -2.42
CA VAL A 156 -11.45 -14.98 -1.51
C VAL A 156 -11.53 -15.82 -0.24
N LEU A 157 -11.23 -15.21 0.90
CA LEU A 157 -11.19 -15.86 2.21
C LEU A 157 -12.17 -15.19 3.17
N PHE A 158 -12.89 -15.97 3.98
CA PHE A 158 -13.77 -15.39 5.00
C PHE A 158 -12.98 -15.10 6.29
N ASP A 159 -12.83 -13.81 6.62
CA ASP A 159 -12.24 -13.38 7.89
C ASP A 159 -13.30 -13.41 9.00
N LYS A 160 -13.28 -14.49 9.79
CA LYS A 160 -14.19 -14.69 10.93
C LYS A 160 -14.09 -13.57 11.98
N SER A 161 -12.92 -12.93 12.13
CA SER A 161 -12.72 -11.90 13.15
C SER A 161 -13.39 -10.58 12.77
N LYS A 162 -13.49 -10.31 11.46
CA LYS A 162 -14.14 -9.12 10.90
C LYS A 162 -15.57 -9.38 10.41
N GLY A 163 -15.92 -10.65 10.18
CA GLY A 163 -17.21 -11.04 9.62
C GLY A 163 -17.38 -10.62 8.16
N VAL A 164 -16.27 -10.49 7.42
CA VAL A 164 -16.25 -10.05 6.02
C VAL A 164 -15.42 -11.01 5.17
N ASN A 165 -15.72 -11.07 3.87
CA ASN A 165 -14.81 -11.67 2.91
C ASN A 165 -13.63 -10.73 2.66
N VAL A 166 -12.46 -11.32 2.50
CA VAL A 166 -11.20 -10.65 2.22
C VAL A 166 -10.66 -11.23 0.92
N HIS A 167 -10.35 -10.35 -0.03
CA HIS A 167 -9.75 -10.70 -1.30
C HIS A 167 -8.23 -10.60 -1.16
N SER A 168 -7.54 -11.72 -1.29
CA SER A 168 -6.09 -11.82 -1.27
C SER A 168 -5.57 -12.02 -2.70
N PHE A 169 -4.51 -11.33 -3.04
CA PHE A 169 -3.83 -11.44 -4.34
C PHE A 169 -2.37 -11.67 -4.07
N ILE A 170 -1.80 -12.74 -4.62
CA ILE A 170 -0.42 -13.14 -4.34
C ILE A 170 0.33 -13.38 -5.65
N ARG A 171 1.50 -12.74 -5.78
CA ARG A 171 2.41 -12.97 -6.90
C ARG A 171 3.83 -13.17 -6.41
N LYS A 172 4.45 -14.25 -6.89
CA LYS A 172 5.88 -14.53 -6.69
C LYS A 172 6.70 -13.88 -7.80
N PHE A 173 7.80 -13.24 -7.39
CA PHE A 173 8.84 -12.73 -8.27
C PHE A 173 10.09 -13.57 -8.06
N ALA A 174 10.62 -14.16 -9.13
CA ALA A 174 11.87 -14.89 -9.08
C ALA A 174 13.06 -13.93 -8.91
N ALA A 175 14.18 -14.48 -8.46
CA ALA A 175 15.48 -13.80 -8.47
C ALA A 175 15.87 -13.40 -9.90
#